data_AF-A0A0G0YPI6-F1
#
_entry.id   AF-A0A0G0YPI6-F1
#
_cell.length_a   1.000
_cell.length_b   1.000
_cell.length_c   1.000
_cell.angle_alpha   90.00
_cell.angle_beta   90.00
_cell.angle_gamma   90.00
#
_symmetry.space_group_name_H-M   'P 1'
#
loop_
_entity.id
_entity.type
_entity.pdbx_description
1 polymer ?
#
loop_
_entity_poly.entity_id
_entity_poly.type
_entity_poly.pdbx_seq_one_letter_code
_entity_poly.pdbx_strand_id
1 'polypeptide(L)'
;STVANPNDFHTFLDWANSKLWRKTHEVSKEKFKLICRDFYYDKTIQRIDKFLSSRSIVDQANIINEESVPPIKEILKKVNFDELCDADQSMFHGDFILDNIIKTKKGYTLLDWRQEFGGLLKSGDMYYDLAKLNHNLVVNHGIVNDNLFTIDIKERKITCDILRKENLVQCQKILFGFIKDNRLSERKVRILTALIWLNMSPLHHHPFDLFLYYFGKLNLWRELQK
;
A
#
# COMPACT_ATOMS: atom_id res chain seq x y z
N SER A 1 16.41 0.72 -8.26
CA SER A 1 15.66 0.70 -9.53
C SER A 1 15.98 1.93 -10.36
N THR A 2 16.25 1.76 -11.66
CA THR A 2 16.49 2.87 -12.62
C THR A 2 15.21 3.62 -12.99
N VAL A 3 14.05 3.07 -12.62
CA VAL A 3 12.72 3.67 -12.84
C VAL A 3 12.46 4.79 -11.82
N ALA A 4 12.97 4.67 -10.60
CA ALA A 4 12.77 5.66 -9.54
C ALA A 4 13.74 6.85 -9.67
N ASN A 5 13.58 7.61 -10.75
CA ASN A 5 14.31 8.83 -11.03
C ASN A 5 13.32 10.00 -11.18
N PRO A 6 13.40 11.04 -10.34
CA PRO A 6 12.45 12.17 -10.38
C PRO A 6 12.35 12.86 -11.75
N ASN A 7 13.40 12.82 -12.57
CA ASN A 7 13.41 13.50 -13.87
C ASN A 7 12.49 12.83 -14.90
N ASP A 8 12.23 11.53 -14.79
CA ASP A 8 11.46 10.75 -15.78
C ASP A 8 10.34 9.91 -15.16
N PHE A 9 10.11 10.03 -13.84
CA PHE A 9 9.06 9.26 -13.16
C PHE A 9 7.66 9.55 -13.70
N HIS A 10 7.38 10.79 -14.13
CA HIS A 10 6.10 11.13 -14.76
C HIS A 10 5.88 10.32 -16.05
N THR A 11 6.92 10.17 -16.88
CA THR A 11 6.86 9.40 -18.13
C THR A 11 6.55 7.93 -17.86
N PHE A 12 7.05 7.38 -16.74
CA PHE A 12 6.69 6.04 -16.30
C PHE A 12 5.20 5.94 -15.92
N LEU A 13 4.68 6.88 -15.14
CA LEU A 13 3.27 6.90 -14.74
C LEU A 13 2.33 7.06 -15.94
N ASP A 14 2.68 7.93 -16.89
CA ASP A 14 1.92 8.12 -18.14
C ASP A 14 1.92 6.84 -19.01
N TRP A 15 3.06 6.15 -19.05
CA TRP A 15 3.15 4.85 -19.71
C TRP A 15 2.26 3.81 -19.01
N ALA A 16 2.30 3.72 -17.68
CA ALA A 16 1.47 2.78 -16.93
C ALA A 16 -0.03 3.07 -17.12
N ASN A 17 -0.43 4.35 -17.10
CA ASN A 17 -1.80 4.77 -17.36
C ASN A 17 -2.29 4.38 -18.76
N SER A 18 -1.45 4.57 -19.78
CA SER A 18 -1.83 4.29 -21.16
C SER A 18 -1.76 2.80 -21.53
N LYS A 19 -0.89 2.01 -20.88
CA LYS A 19 -0.63 0.61 -21.25
C LYS A 19 -1.15 -0.41 -20.24
N LEU A 20 -1.00 -0.16 -18.95
CA LEU A 20 -1.40 -1.07 -17.87
C LEU A 20 -2.83 -0.83 -17.43
N TRP A 21 -3.22 0.35 -16.97
CA TRP A 21 -4.53 0.59 -16.34
C TRP A 21 -5.67 0.85 -17.32
N ARG A 22 -5.73 0.05 -18.39
CA ARG A 22 -6.85 0.15 -19.34
C ARG A 22 -8.12 -0.35 -18.69
N LYS A 23 -9.22 0.37 -18.92
CA LYS A 23 -10.55 -0.03 -18.44
C LYS A 23 -10.92 -1.43 -18.93
N THR A 24 -11.46 -2.23 -18.03
CA THR A 24 -11.97 -3.57 -18.31
C THR A 24 -13.37 -3.71 -17.73
N HIS A 25 -14.04 -4.80 -18.11
CA HIS A 25 -15.31 -5.18 -17.53
C HIS A 25 -15.42 -6.70 -17.53
N GLU A 26 -15.15 -7.31 -16.38
CA GLU A 26 -15.24 -8.76 -16.19
C GLU A 26 -16.49 -9.15 -15.40
N VAL A 27 -16.93 -8.29 -14.47
CA VAL A 27 -18.13 -8.49 -13.64
C VAL A 27 -18.94 -7.19 -13.50
N SER A 28 -20.16 -7.26 -12.97
CA SER A 28 -20.96 -6.06 -12.66
C SER A 28 -20.28 -5.17 -11.61
N LYS A 29 -20.68 -3.90 -11.52
CA LYS A 29 -20.12 -2.96 -10.55
C LYS A 29 -20.35 -3.42 -9.10
N GLU A 30 -21.52 -3.98 -8.82
CA GLU A 30 -21.90 -4.48 -7.50
C GLU A 30 -21.04 -5.69 -7.12
N LYS A 31 -20.84 -6.63 -8.06
CA LYS A 31 -19.98 -7.79 -7.85
C LYS A 31 -18.52 -7.38 -7.67
N PHE A 32 -18.03 -6.42 -8.45
CA PHE A 32 -16.67 -5.90 -8.29
C PHE A 32 -16.47 -5.23 -6.92
N LYS A 33 -17.46 -4.46 -6.44
CA LYS A 33 -17.43 -3.85 -5.12
C LYS A 33 -17.34 -4.90 -3.99
N LEU A 34 -18.05 -6.02 -4.12
CA LEU A 34 -17.94 -7.14 -3.18
C LEU A 34 -16.54 -7.77 -3.21
N ILE A 35 -15.98 -8.01 -4.40
CA ILE A 35 -14.61 -8.55 -4.54
C ILE A 35 -13.57 -7.60 -3.93
N CYS A 36 -13.71 -6.29 -4.14
CA CYS A 36 -12.87 -5.28 -3.49
C CYS A 36 -13.02 -5.34 -1.96
N ARG A 37 -14.23 -5.58 -1.44
CA ARG A 37 -14.46 -5.71 0.00
C ARG A 37 -13.74 -6.92 0.57
N ASP A 38 -13.85 -8.07 -0.07
CA ASP A 38 -13.14 -9.28 0.36
C ASP A 38 -11.61 -9.04 0.34
N PHE A 39 -11.13 -8.37 -0.70
CA PHE A 39 -9.70 -8.11 -0.91
C PHE A 39 -9.12 -7.05 0.04
N TYR A 40 -9.87 -6.01 0.37
CA TYR A 40 -9.42 -4.88 1.21
C TYR A 40 -9.80 -5.03 2.67
N TYR A 41 -11.04 -5.41 2.97
CA TYR A 41 -11.54 -5.49 4.33
C TYR A 41 -11.25 -6.86 4.94
N ASP A 42 -11.85 -7.93 4.40
CA ASP A 42 -11.81 -9.26 5.04
C ASP A 42 -10.38 -9.78 5.13
N LYS A 43 -9.61 -9.65 4.05
CA LYS A 43 -8.18 -9.98 4.05
C LYS A 43 -7.42 -9.19 5.12
N THR A 44 -7.73 -7.91 5.33
CA THR A 44 -7.04 -7.10 6.33
C THR A 44 -7.36 -7.51 7.75
N ILE A 45 -8.62 -7.80 8.04
CA ILE A 45 -9.04 -8.35 9.34
C ILE A 45 -8.30 -9.66 9.62
N GLN A 46 -8.31 -10.59 8.66
CA GLN A 46 -7.62 -11.88 8.79
C GLN A 46 -6.11 -11.72 9.02
N ARG A 47 -5.46 -10.79 8.31
CA ARG A 47 -4.02 -10.55 8.43
C ARG A 47 -3.65 -9.95 9.79
N ILE A 48 -4.45 -9.01 10.28
CA ILE A 48 -4.25 -8.40 11.59
C ILE A 48 -4.46 -9.43 12.71
N ASP A 49 -5.54 -10.21 12.66
CA ASP A 49 -5.77 -11.25 13.67
C ASP A 49 -4.67 -12.31 13.67
N LYS A 50 -4.17 -12.70 12.48
CA LYS A 50 -3.01 -13.59 12.35
C LYS A 50 -1.74 -12.97 12.94
N PHE A 51 -1.48 -11.69 12.69
CA PHE A 51 -0.31 -11.01 13.25
C PHE A 51 -0.38 -10.94 14.78
N LEU A 52 -1.48 -10.45 15.33
CA LEU A 52 -1.70 -10.30 16.77
C LEU A 52 -1.56 -11.64 17.50
N SER A 53 -2.19 -12.70 16.99
CA SER A 53 -2.10 -14.04 17.57
C SER A 53 -0.68 -14.62 17.48
N SER A 54 -0.03 -14.54 16.31
CA SER A 54 1.33 -15.11 16.12
C SER A 54 2.43 -14.43 16.94
N ARG A 55 2.21 -13.17 17.35
CA ARG A 55 3.16 -12.39 18.17
C ARG A 55 2.74 -12.23 19.62
N SER A 56 1.60 -12.80 20.00
CA SER A 56 0.98 -12.62 21.33
C SER A 56 0.82 -11.14 21.70
N ILE A 57 0.55 -10.28 20.71
CA ILE A 57 0.34 -8.85 20.89
C ILE A 57 -1.13 -8.60 21.19
N VAL A 58 -1.40 -7.90 22.28
CA VAL A 58 -2.75 -7.44 22.63
C VAL A 58 -3.08 -6.20 21.81
N ASP A 59 -4.22 -6.20 21.13
CA ASP A 59 -4.72 -4.99 20.46
C ASP A 59 -5.18 -3.96 21.50
N GLN A 60 -4.37 -2.92 21.69
CA GLN A 60 -4.60 -1.87 22.67
C GLN A 60 -4.18 -0.51 22.12
N ALA A 61 -4.53 0.55 22.86
CA ALA A 61 -4.04 1.89 22.58
C ALA A 61 -2.53 1.97 22.82
N ASN A 62 -1.84 2.72 21.96
CA ASN A 62 -0.41 2.92 22.00
C ASN A 62 -0.06 4.40 21.84
N ILE A 63 1.13 4.79 22.29
CA ILE A 63 1.76 6.05 21.90
C ILE A 63 2.79 5.69 20.83
N ILE A 64 2.54 6.03 19.57
CA ILE A 64 3.44 5.71 18.45
C ILE A 64 3.98 7.03 17.90
N ASN A 65 5.31 7.22 17.93
CA ASN A 65 5.95 8.50 17.56
C ASN A 65 5.29 9.69 18.26
N GLU A 66 5.12 9.59 19.58
CA GLU A 66 4.50 10.62 20.44
C GLU A 66 3.00 10.87 20.19
N GLU A 67 2.38 10.18 19.23
CA GLU A 67 0.94 10.29 18.96
C GLU A 67 0.15 9.21 19.69
N SER A 68 -0.98 9.59 20.31
CA SER A 68 -1.92 8.65 20.90
C SER A 68 -2.73 7.95 19.79
N VAL A 69 -2.48 6.66 19.60
CA VAL A 69 -3.07 5.83 18.55
C VAL A 69 -4.00 4.77 19.16
N PRO A 70 -5.31 4.73 18.79
CA PRO A 70 -6.26 3.75 19.30
C PRO A 70 -5.91 2.29 18.94
N PRO A 71 -6.58 1.28 19.52
CA PRO A 71 -6.51 -0.11 19.04
C PRO A 71 -6.78 -0.21 17.53
N ILE A 72 -6.09 -1.11 16.83
CA ILE A 72 -6.22 -1.21 15.36
C ILE A 72 -7.64 -1.58 14.95
N LYS A 73 -8.35 -2.41 15.72
CA LYS A 73 -9.75 -2.74 15.44
C LYS A 73 -10.67 -1.52 15.51
N GLU A 74 -10.40 -0.57 16.41
CA GLU A 74 -11.16 0.70 16.47
C GLU A 74 -10.81 1.62 15.30
N ILE A 75 -9.56 1.63 14.83
CA ILE A 75 -9.15 2.39 13.65
C ILE A 75 -9.83 1.84 12.40
N LEU A 76 -9.88 0.51 12.22
CA LEU A 76 -10.51 -0.13 11.06
C LEU A 76 -12.02 0.15 10.97
N LYS A 77 -12.73 0.26 12.10
CA LYS A 77 -14.15 0.64 12.12
C LYS A 77 -14.39 2.05 11.54
N LYS A 78 -13.38 2.92 11.57
CA LYS A 78 -13.46 4.29 11.02
C LYS A 78 -13.15 4.35 9.52
N VAL A 79 -12.62 3.28 8.92
CA VAL A 79 -12.33 3.25 7.49
C VAL A 79 -13.65 3.09 6.73
N ASN A 80 -13.93 4.02 5.82
CA ASN A 80 -15.07 3.90 4.91
C ASN A 80 -14.77 2.89 3.79
N PHE A 81 -14.93 1.59 4.09
CA PHE A 81 -14.71 0.53 3.11
C PHE A 81 -15.66 0.60 1.93
N ASP A 82 -16.86 1.17 2.08
CA ASP A 82 -17.80 1.29 0.96
C ASP A 82 -17.31 2.28 -0.11
N GLU A 83 -16.64 3.36 0.31
CA GLU A 83 -15.93 4.30 -0.59
C GLU A 83 -14.65 3.68 -1.15
N LEU A 84 -13.88 2.98 -0.30
CA LEU A 84 -12.66 2.29 -0.74
C LEU A 84 -12.95 1.21 -1.80
N CYS A 85 -14.10 0.54 -1.71
CA CYS A 85 -14.50 -0.52 -2.65
C CYS A 85 -15.29 0.00 -3.85
N ASP A 86 -15.67 1.29 -3.87
CA ASP A 86 -16.22 1.92 -5.07
C ASP A 86 -15.08 2.30 -6.02
N ALA A 87 -14.71 1.37 -6.89
CA ALA A 87 -13.65 1.50 -7.87
C ALA A 87 -14.12 1.04 -9.25
N ASP A 88 -13.52 1.61 -10.30
CA ASP A 88 -13.69 1.13 -11.66
C ASP A 88 -12.76 -0.07 -11.91
N GLN A 89 -13.22 -1.00 -12.74
CA GLN A 89 -12.41 -2.14 -13.18
C GLN A 89 -11.37 -1.69 -14.21
N SER A 90 -10.12 -2.07 -13.97
CA SER A 90 -9.05 -1.94 -14.94
C SER A 90 -8.21 -3.21 -15.02
N MET A 91 -7.45 -3.36 -16.08
CA MET A 91 -6.26 -4.21 -16.02
C MET A 91 -5.38 -3.73 -14.86
N PHE A 92 -4.68 -4.66 -14.23
CA PHE A 92 -3.90 -4.41 -13.02
C PHE A 92 -2.65 -5.30 -13.02
N HIS A 93 -1.67 -4.94 -12.19
CA HIS A 93 -0.47 -5.74 -11.98
C HIS A 93 -0.53 -6.55 -10.67
N GLY A 94 -1.09 -5.97 -9.62
CA GLY A 94 -1.28 -6.62 -8.30
C GLY A 94 -0.03 -6.71 -7.43
N ASP A 95 1.17 -6.63 -8.02
CA ASP A 95 2.41 -6.42 -7.28
C ASP A 95 3.26 -5.28 -7.89
N PHE A 96 2.63 -4.13 -8.08
CA PHE A 96 3.20 -2.99 -8.81
C PHE A 96 4.26 -2.24 -7.99
N ILE A 97 5.45 -2.83 -7.87
CA ILE A 97 6.60 -2.31 -7.13
C ILE A 97 7.78 -2.03 -8.08
N LEU A 98 8.70 -1.15 -7.69
CA LEU A 98 9.80 -0.69 -8.56
C LEU A 98 10.76 -1.80 -8.99
N ASP A 99 10.83 -2.89 -8.23
CA ASP A 99 11.69 -4.04 -8.50
C ASP A 99 11.10 -4.94 -9.59
N ASN A 100 9.78 -4.88 -9.79
CA ASN A 100 9.03 -5.59 -10.82
C ASN A 100 8.92 -4.80 -12.13
N ILE A 101 9.60 -3.65 -12.24
CA ILE A 101 9.53 -2.76 -13.39
C ILE A 101 10.92 -2.57 -14.00
N ILE A 102 11.06 -2.96 -15.26
CA ILE A 102 12.29 -2.77 -16.03
C ILE A 102 12.10 -1.63 -17.02
N LYS A 103 12.96 -0.62 -16.94
CA LYS A 103 13.08 0.41 -17.97
C LYS A 103 13.88 -0.14 -19.15
N THR A 104 13.30 -0.08 -20.34
CA THR A 104 13.92 -0.51 -21.60
C THR A 104 14.15 0.69 -22.52
N LYS A 105 14.86 0.47 -23.65
CA LYS A 105 15.03 1.51 -24.68
C LYS A 105 13.70 1.99 -25.29
N LYS A 106 12.63 1.17 -25.24
CA LYS A 106 11.35 1.43 -25.91
C LYS A 106 10.19 1.75 -24.94
N GLY A 107 10.47 1.90 -23.65
CA GLY A 107 9.45 2.11 -22.61
C GLY A 107 9.72 1.22 -21.40
N TYR A 108 8.68 0.55 -20.89
CA TYR A 108 8.77 -0.27 -19.68
C TYR A 108 8.27 -1.69 -19.94
N THR A 109 8.81 -2.62 -19.16
CA THR A 109 8.36 -4.02 -19.11
C THR A 109 8.08 -4.38 -17.66
N LEU A 110 6.96 -5.05 -17.44
CA LEU A 110 6.51 -5.48 -16.12
C LEU A 110 6.79 -6.96 -15.94
N LEU A 111 7.22 -7.33 -14.74
CA LEU A 111 7.53 -8.70 -14.34
C LEU A 111 6.69 -9.07 -13.12
N ASP A 112 6.50 -10.38 -12.89
CA ASP A 112 5.86 -10.91 -11.68
C ASP A 112 4.48 -10.30 -11.37
N TRP A 113 3.65 -10.18 -12.41
CA TRP A 113 2.25 -9.80 -12.24
C TRP A 113 1.44 -10.89 -11.51
N ARG A 114 0.48 -10.47 -10.69
CA ARG A 114 -0.46 -11.37 -10.03
C ARG A 114 -1.40 -11.97 -11.07
N GLN A 115 -1.68 -13.26 -10.94
CA GLN A 115 -2.59 -13.98 -11.85
C GLN A 115 -4.07 -13.59 -11.66
N GLU A 116 -4.43 -13.12 -10.47
CA GLU A 116 -5.81 -12.75 -10.16
C GLU A 116 -5.96 -11.62 -9.12
N PHE A 117 -7.12 -10.97 -9.15
CA PHE A 117 -7.59 -10.01 -8.15
C PHE A 117 -8.90 -10.54 -7.54
N GLY A 118 -8.80 -11.24 -6.41
CA GLY A 118 -9.96 -11.78 -5.70
C GLY A 118 -10.86 -12.66 -6.58
N GLY A 119 -10.27 -13.60 -7.34
CA GLY A 119 -10.98 -14.45 -8.29
C GLY A 119 -11.03 -13.93 -9.73
N LEU A 120 -10.73 -12.66 -9.97
CA LEU A 120 -10.80 -12.05 -11.32
C LEU A 120 -9.48 -12.22 -12.06
N LEU A 121 -9.53 -12.72 -13.29
CA LEU A 121 -8.33 -13.03 -14.08
C LEU A 121 -7.91 -11.89 -15.01
N LYS A 122 -8.80 -10.96 -15.33
CA LYS A 122 -8.57 -9.88 -16.31
C LYS A 122 -8.68 -8.49 -15.70
N SER A 123 -9.41 -8.37 -14.59
CA SER A 123 -9.72 -7.08 -13.97
C SER A 123 -9.25 -7.03 -12.53
N GLY A 124 -8.85 -5.84 -12.10
CA GLY A 124 -8.54 -5.49 -10.72
C GLY A 124 -8.74 -3.99 -10.53
N ASP A 125 -8.09 -3.44 -9.50
CA ASP A 125 -8.22 -2.03 -9.14
C ASP A 125 -6.89 -1.29 -9.29
N MET A 126 -6.86 -0.28 -10.15
CA MET A 126 -5.71 0.62 -10.33
C MET A 126 -5.27 1.28 -9.00
N TYR A 127 -6.20 1.59 -8.09
CA TYR A 127 -5.84 2.15 -6.78
C TYR A 127 -4.96 1.22 -5.98
N TYR A 128 -5.11 -0.10 -6.14
CA TYR A 128 -4.25 -1.07 -5.47
C TYR A 128 -2.82 -1.02 -6.02
N ASP A 129 -2.65 -0.94 -7.34
CA ASP A 129 -1.33 -0.79 -7.97
C ASP A 129 -0.65 0.52 -7.54
N LEU A 130 -1.39 1.65 -7.57
CA LEU A 130 -0.89 2.94 -7.11
C LEU A 130 -0.47 2.90 -5.64
N ALA A 131 -1.24 2.22 -4.79
CA ALA A 131 -0.91 2.04 -3.38
C ALA A 131 0.31 1.11 -3.17
N LYS A 132 0.47 0.07 -3.99
CA LYS A 132 1.66 -0.81 -3.98
C LYS A 132 2.92 -0.07 -4.43
N LEU A 133 2.80 0.80 -5.43
CA LEU A 133 3.90 1.66 -5.86
C LEU A 133 4.26 2.67 -4.76
N ASN A 134 3.27 3.32 -4.17
CA ASN A 134 3.48 4.25 -3.05
C ASN A 134 4.11 3.55 -1.85
N HIS A 135 3.67 2.33 -1.53
CA HIS A 135 4.29 1.47 -0.53
C HIS A 135 5.78 1.29 -0.82
N ASN A 136 6.15 0.91 -2.05
CA ASN A 136 7.54 0.63 -2.39
C ASN A 136 8.42 1.91 -2.47
N LEU A 137 7.84 3.08 -2.74
CA LEU A 137 8.53 4.37 -2.60
C LEU A 137 8.84 4.74 -1.13
N VAL A 138 8.19 4.09 -0.17
CA VAL A 138 8.40 4.30 1.26
C VAL A 138 9.23 3.19 1.88
N VAL A 139 8.81 1.94 1.67
CA VAL A 139 9.39 0.71 2.22
C VAL A 139 9.75 -0.20 1.05
N ASN A 140 10.95 -0.05 0.48
CA ASN A 140 11.47 -0.97 -0.55
C ASN A 140 12.42 -2.01 0.04
N HIS A 141 12.73 -3.03 -0.76
CA HIS A 141 13.62 -4.12 -0.38
C HIS A 141 15.03 -3.63 -0.01
N GLY A 142 15.55 -2.57 -0.65
CA GLY A 142 16.84 -1.98 -0.26
C GLY A 142 16.83 -1.48 1.19
N ILE A 143 15.81 -0.70 1.57
CA ILE A 143 15.66 -0.20 2.95
C ILE A 143 15.53 -1.36 3.95
N VAL A 144 14.77 -2.39 3.60
CA VAL A 144 14.56 -3.54 4.48
C VAL A 144 15.84 -4.37 4.64
N ASN A 145 16.51 -4.68 3.53
CA ASN A 145 17.73 -5.49 3.51
C ASN A 145 18.89 -4.81 4.24
N ASP A 146 18.99 -3.49 4.12
CA ASP A 146 20.01 -2.68 4.78
C ASP A 146 19.63 -2.31 6.23
N ASN A 147 18.51 -2.83 6.76
CA ASN A 147 17.95 -2.51 8.08
C ASN A 147 17.82 -1.00 8.35
N LEU A 148 17.45 -0.24 7.32
CA LEU A 148 17.30 1.22 7.37
C LEU A 148 15.94 1.65 7.94
N PHE A 149 15.46 0.93 8.94
CA PHE A 149 14.25 1.22 9.69
C PHE A 149 14.52 1.02 11.19
N THR A 150 13.76 1.72 12.03
CA THR A 150 13.83 1.61 13.49
C THR A 150 12.47 1.21 14.02
N ILE A 151 12.48 0.27 14.97
CA ILE A 151 11.33 -0.08 15.79
C ILE A 151 11.83 -0.27 17.24
N ASP A 152 11.42 0.62 18.14
CA ASP A 152 11.67 0.50 19.58
C ASP A 152 10.33 0.41 20.30
N ILE A 153 10.17 -0.60 21.16
CA ILE A 153 8.92 -0.85 21.90
C ILE A 153 9.24 -0.90 23.39
N LYS A 154 8.73 0.08 24.12
CA LYS A 154 8.81 0.17 25.57
C LYS A 154 7.40 0.23 26.11
N GLU A 155 6.89 -0.93 26.52
CA GLU A 155 5.50 -1.13 26.93
C GLU A 155 4.50 -0.65 25.87
N ARG A 156 3.88 0.53 26.08
CA ARG A 156 2.91 1.14 25.17
C ARG A 156 3.49 2.26 24.33
N LYS A 157 4.76 2.62 24.53
CA LYS A 157 5.47 3.63 23.75
C LYS A 157 6.24 2.92 22.63
N ILE A 158 5.91 3.29 21.39
CA ILE A 158 6.53 2.75 20.20
C ILE A 158 7.18 3.90 19.43
N THR A 159 8.42 3.69 18.99
CA THR A 159 9.09 4.56 18.04
C THR A 159 9.28 3.78 16.75
N CYS A 160 8.75 4.30 15.64
CA CYS A 160 8.92 3.77 14.30
C CYS A 160 9.55 4.84 13.41
N ASP A 161 10.67 4.53 12.77
CA ASP A 161 11.25 5.45 11.78
C ASP A 161 11.84 4.67 10.60
N ILE A 162 12.03 5.36 9.47
CA ILE A 162 12.52 4.76 8.24
C ILE A 162 13.37 5.75 7.46
N LEU A 163 14.61 5.36 7.14
CA LEU A 163 15.50 6.18 6.34
C LEU A 163 15.16 6.00 4.85
N ARG A 164 14.62 7.05 4.25
CA ARG A 164 14.25 7.08 2.84
C ARG A 164 15.18 7.99 2.06
N LYS A 165 15.63 7.51 0.90
CA LYS A 165 16.41 8.32 -0.03
C LYS A 165 15.56 9.47 -0.59
N GLU A 166 16.15 10.64 -0.73
CA GLU A 166 15.46 11.85 -1.23
C GLU A 166 14.85 11.65 -2.62
N ASN A 167 15.51 10.89 -3.51
CA ASN A 167 14.96 10.58 -4.82
C ASN A 167 13.59 9.86 -4.74
N LEU A 168 13.39 8.98 -3.74
CA LEU A 168 12.11 8.28 -3.55
C LEU A 168 11.04 9.21 -2.98
N VAL A 169 11.43 10.16 -2.13
CA VAL A 169 10.55 11.21 -1.62
C VAL A 169 10.05 12.09 -2.78
N GLN A 170 10.95 12.47 -3.68
CA GLN A 170 10.61 13.27 -4.87
C GLN A 170 9.73 12.47 -5.85
N CYS A 171 10.04 11.20 -6.12
CA CYS A 171 9.15 10.34 -6.92
C CYS A 171 7.76 10.17 -6.28
N GLN A 172 7.66 10.11 -4.95
CA GLN A 172 6.37 10.07 -4.26
C GLN A 172 5.57 11.37 -4.45
N LYS A 173 6.23 12.53 -4.43
CA LYS A 173 5.56 13.82 -4.75
C LYS A 173 5.01 13.80 -6.19
N ILE A 174 5.80 13.29 -7.14
CA ILE A 174 5.36 13.15 -8.54
C ILE A 174 4.18 12.18 -8.66
N LEU A 175 4.19 11.04 -7.94
CA LEU A 175 3.06 10.10 -7.89
C LEU A 175 1.77 10.79 -7.45
N PHE A 176 1.81 11.57 -6.37
CA PHE A 176 0.62 12.28 -5.89
C PHE A 176 0.20 13.44 -6.79
N GLY A 177 1.15 14.09 -7.48
CA GLY A 177 0.85 15.02 -8.58
C GLY A 177 0.05 14.34 -9.70
N PHE A 178 0.56 13.20 -10.20
CA PHE A 178 -0.12 12.40 -11.21
C PHE A 178 -1.53 11.96 -10.78
N ILE A 179 -1.69 11.50 -9.54
CA ILE A 179 -3.00 11.11 -8.98
C ILE A 179 -3.98 12.28 -9.04
N LYS A 180 -3.54 13.47 -8.62
CA LYS A 180 -4.36 14.68 -8.65
C LYS A 180 -4.72 15.11 -10.07
N ASP A 181 -3.75 15.11 -10.99
CA ASP A 181 -3.93 15.52 -12.38
C ASP A 181 -4.91 14.59 -13.13
N ASN A 182 -4.94 13.32 -12.77
CA ASN A 182 -5.89 12.32 -13.29
C ASN A 182 -7.22 12.26 -12.52
N ARG A 183 -7.47 13.19 -11.59
CA ARG A 183 -8.71 13.27 -10.77
C ARG A 183 -8.97 12.00 -9.95
N LEU A 184 -7.90 11.35 -9.50
CA LEU A 184 -7.96 10.19 -8.62
C LEU A 184 -7.89 10.61 -7.14
N SER A 185 -8.41 9.76 -6.26
CA SER A 185 -8.43 10.00 -4.82
C SER A 185 -7.08 9.68 -4.17
N GLU A 186 -6.32 10.73 -3.85
CA GLU A 186 -5.10 10.62 -3.05
C GLU A 186 -5.35 9.94 -1.70
N ARG A 187 -6.46 10.28 -1.03
CA ARG A 187 -6.85 9.70 0.26
C ARG A 187 -7.00 8.18 0.15
N LYS A 188 -7.65 7.68 -0.91
CA LYS A 188 -7.82 6.25 -1.16
C LYS A 188 -6.48 5.53 -1.33
N VAL A 189 -5.55 6.11 -2.10
CA VAL A 189 -4.19 5.56 -2.26
C VAL A 189 -3.45 5.50 -0.92
N ARG A 190 -3.53 6.55 -0.10
CA ARG A 190 -2.84 6.60 1.21
C ARG A 190 -3.40 5.58 2.20
N ILE A 191 -4.73 5.46 2.30
CA ILE A 191 -5.38 4.45 3.15
C ILE A 191 -4.97 3.04 2.69
N LEU A 192 -5.10 2.72 1.39
CA LEU A 192 -4.71 1.41 0.86
C LEU A 192 -3.23 1.11 1.08
N THR A 193 -2.35 2.11 1.00
CA THR A 193 -0.92 1.94 1.32
C THR A 193 -0.73 1.50 2.77
N ALA A 194 -1.44 2.11 3.71
CA ALA A 194 -1.37 1.74 5.12
C ALA A 194 -1.93 0.34 5.38
N LEU A 195 -3.03 -0.03 4.72
CA LEU A 195 -3.57 -1.40 4.77
C LEU A 195 -2.59 -2.42 4.18
N ILE A 196 -1.85 -2.08 3.12
CA ILE A 196 -0.80 -2.94 2.56
C ILE A 196 0.29 -3.23 3.60
N TRP A 197 0.77 -2.22 4.34
CA TRP A 197 1.76 -2.46 5.40
C TRP A 197 1.23 -3.39 6.49
N LEU A 198 0.00 -3.17 6.95
CA LEU A 198 -0.67 -4.05 7.91
C LEU A 198 -0.82 -5.48 7.38
N ASN A 199 -1.16 -5.63 6.10
CA ASN A 199 -1.32 -6.93 5.45
C ASN A 199 0.00 -7.68 5.25
N MET A 200 1.10 -6.94 5.15
CA MET A 200 2.45 -7.51 5.03
C MET A 200 3.02 -7.93 6.39
N SER A 201 2.57 -7.38 7.51
CA SER A 201 3.16 -7.69 8.82
C SER A 201 3.17 -9.20 9.16
N PRO A 202 2.10 -10.00 9.02
CA PRO A 202 2.15 -11.44 9.36
C PRO A 202 2.93 -12.29 8.35
N LEU A 203 3.54 -11.67 7.32
CA LEU A 203 4.29 -12.35 6.26
C LEU A 203 5.79 -12.14 6.35
N HIS A 204 6.27 -11.28 7.25
CA HIS A 204 7.67 -10.93 7.37
C HIS A 204 8.25 -11.38 8.71
N HIS A 205 9.58 -11.45 8.76
CA HIS A 205 10.30 -11.84 9.97
C HIS A 205 10.50 -10.64 10.91
N HIS A 206 10.78 -10.95 12.16
CA HIS A 206 11.13 -9.97 13.19
C HIS A 206 12.51 -9.35 12.89
N PRO A 207 12.73 -8.04 13.12
CA PRO A 207 11.80 -7.05 13.70
C PRO A 207 10.94 -6.29 12.68
N PHE A 208 11.09 -6.59 11.39
CA PHE A 208 10.45 -5.83 10.31
C PHE A 208 8.93 -5.95 10.31
N ASP A 209 8.39 -7.09 10.71
CA ASP A 209 6.95 -7.29 10.87
C ASP A 209 6.30 -6.37 11.92
N LEU A 210 6.97 -6.14 13.06
CA LEU A 210 6.55 -5.19 14.08
C LEU A 210 6.56 -3.77 13.53
N PHE A 211 7.64 -3.41 12.82
CA PHE A 211 7.74 -2.13 12.13
C PHE A 211 6.54 -1.94 11.19
N LEU A 212 6.27 -2.90 10.30
CA LEU A 212 5.15 -2.84 9.35
C LEU A 212 3.80 -2.68 10.05
N TYR A 213 3.57 -3.39 11.16
CA TYR A 213 2.33 -3.29 11.91
C TYR A 213 2.15 -1.89 12.53
N TYR A 214 3.12 -1.42 13.32
CA TYR A 214 2.99 -0.14 14.02
C TYR A 214 3.08 1.06 13.06
N PHE A 215 3.94 0.99 12.04
CA PHE A 215 4.02 2.00 10.99
C PHE A 215 2.73 2.05 10.17
N GLY A 216 2.18 0.89 9.80
CA GLY A 216 0.86 0.77 9.15
C GLY A 216 -0.26 1.36 9.99
N LYS A 217 -0.33 0.99 11.27
CA LYS A 217 -1.33 1.47 12.24
C LYS A 217 -1.27 2.99 12.42
N LEU A 218 -0.08 3.56 12.60
CA LEU A 218 0.12 5.01 12.75
C LEU A 218 -0.29 5.77 11.49
N ASN A 219 0.16 5.34 10.31
CA ASN A 219 -0.16 6.03 9.05
C ASN A 219 -1.65 5.92 8.73
N LEU A 220 -2.29 4.77 8.97
CA LEU A 220 -3.73 4.64 8.81
C LEU A 220 -4.49 5.62 9.71
N TRP A 221 -4.08 5.71 10.99
CA TRP A 221 -4.67 6.64 11.94
C TRP A 221 -4.58 8.09 11.45
N ARG A 222 -3.38 8.54 11.08
CA ARG A 222 -3.13 9.91 10.57
C ARG A 222 -4.02 10.25 9.36
N GLU A 223 -4.18 9.33 8.42
CA GLU A 223 -5.01 9.57 7.23
C GLU A 223 -6.52 9.65 7.54
N LEU A 224 -6.98 9.00 8.61
CA LEU A 224 -8.39 9.07 9.04
C LEU A 224 -8.68 10.28 9.93
N GLN A 225 -7.67 11.06 10.33
CA GLN A 225 -7.84 12.32 11.07
C GLN A 225 -7.90 13.56 10.18
N LYS A 226 -7.64 13.40 8.87
CA LYS A 226 -7.79 14.45 7.86
C LYS A 226 -9.22 14.47 7.33
#